data_AF-A0A7C7ZT60-F1
#
_entry.id   AF-A0A7C7ZT60-F1
#
_cell.length_a   1.000
_cell.length_b   1.000
_cell.length_c   1.000
_cell.angle_alpha   90.00
_cell.angle_beta   90.00
_cell.angle_gamma   90.00
#
_symmetry.space_group_name_H-M   'P 1'
#
loop_
_entity.id
_entity.type
_entity.pdbx_description
1 polymer ?
#
loop_
_entity_poly.entity_id
_entity_poly.type
_entity_poly.pdbx_seq_one_letter_code
_entity_poly.pdbx_strand_id
1 'polypeptide(L)' 'QAFRDLGARRLIITHWGTFRLGDEPVWFPPVQIQEELEKQGLSGCYVPLNHGETFFVPKRGD' A
#
# COMPACT_ATOMS: atom_id res chain seq x y z
N GLN A 1 -6.92 -5.82 8.06
CA GLN A 1 -7.61 -7.14 8.07
C GLN A 1 -7.24 -7.97 6.84
N ALA A 2 -7.71 -7.60 5.64
CA ALA A 2 -7.48 -8.37 4.39
C ALA A 2 -6.03 -8.83 4.13
N PHE A 3 -5.02 -7.97 4.36
CA PHE A 3 -3.61 -8.35 4.21
C PHE A 3 -3.21 -9.57 5.06
N ARG A 4 -3.67 -9.61 6.32
CA ARG A 4 -3.39 -10.71 7.26
C ARG A 4 -4.18 -11.97 6.89
N ASP A 5 -5.45 -11.80 6.51
CA ASP A 5 -6.33 -12.92 6.14
C ASP A 5 -5.81 -13.69 4.92
N LEU A 6 -5.19 -12.96 3.98
CA LEU A 6 -4.58 -13.55 2.79
C LEU A 6 -3.22 -14.21 3.05
N GLY A 7 -2.65 -14.08 4.26
CA GLY A 7 -1.28 -14.51 4.55
C GLY A 7 -0.26 -13.87 3.61
N ALA A 8 -0.52 -12.63 3.16
CA ALA A 8 0.30 -11.96 2.17
C ALA A 8 1.67 -11.57 2.73
N ARG A 9 2.67 -11.48 1.85
CA ARG A 9 4.06 -11.10 2.21
C ARG A 9 4.42 -9.67 1.80
N ARG A 10 3.68 -9.10 0.86
CA ARG A 10 3.90 -7.75 0.33
C ARG A 10 2.55 -7.07 0.15
N LEU A 11 2.51 -5.77 0.37
CA LEU A 11 1.31 -4.95 0.28
C LEU A 11 1.57 -3.77 -0.65
N ILE A 12 0.76 -3.66 -1.70
CA ILE A 12 0.69 -2.49 -2.58
C ILE A 12 -0.70 -1.90 -2.37
N ILE A 13 -0.76 -0.59 -2.13
CA ILE A 13 -2.03 0.14 -1.92
C ILE A 13 -2.23 1.06 -3.11
N THR A 14 -3.40 0.97 -3.74
CA THR A 14 -3.76 1.68 -4.98
C THR A 14 -5.09 2.39 -4.80
N HIS A 15 -5.70 2.87 -5.90
CA HIS A 15 -7.00 3.53 -5.98
C HIS A 15 -7.10 4.94 -5.37
N TRP A 16 -6.01 5.51 -4.86
CA TRP A 16 -5.95 6.92 -4.44
C TRP A 16 -5.18 7.78 -5.44
N GLY A 17 -5.29 9.11 -5.34
CA GLY A 17 -4.42 10.06 -6.05
C GLY A 17 -4.67 10.25 -7.55
N THR A 18 -5.58 9.49 -8.18
CA THR A 18 -5.89 9.60 -9.62
C THR A 18 -7.26 10.22 -9.90
N PHE A 19 -8.31 9.80 -9.20
CA PHE A 19 -9.68 10.30 -9.37
C PHE A 19 -10.24 10.81 -8.05
N ARG A 20 -11.01 11.90 -8.08
CA ARG A 20 -11.79 12.35 -6.94
C ARG A 20 -13.13 11.59 -6.94
N LEU A 21 -13.24 10.56 -6.12
CA LEU A 21 -14.44 9.73 -5.99
C LEU A 21 -15.16 9.93 -4.64
N GLY A 22 -14.54 10.64 -3.70
CA GLY A 22 -15.12 11.01 -2.41
C GLY A 22 -14.74 12.44 -2.01
N ASP A 23 -15.15 12.81 -0.80
CA ASP A 23 -14.94 14.17 -0.25
C ASP A 23 -13.60 14.34 0.47
N GLU A 24 -12.82 13.26 0.59
CA GLU A 24 -11.51 13.32 1.24
C GLU A 24 -10.50 14.14 0.43
N PRO A 25 -9.63 14.91 1.09
CA PRO A 25 -8.54 15.59 0.42
C PRO A 25 -7.55 14.61 -0.21
N VAL A 26 -7.04 14.91 -1.41
CA VAL A 26 -6.17 13.98 -2.17
C VAL A 26 -4.86 13.62 -1.46
N TRP A 27 -4.38 14.47 -0.56
CA TRP A 27 -3.17 14.25 0.24
C TRP A 27 -3.41 13.42 1.51
N PHE A 28 -4.69 13.18 1.85
CA PHE A 28 -5.07 12.52 3.09
C PHE A 28 -4.81 11.01 3.09
N PRO A 29 -5.13 10.24 2.01
CA PRO A 29 -4.91 8.80 2.00
C PRO A 29 -3.45 8.38 2.26
N PRO A 30 -2.42 9.01 1.66
CA PRO A 30 -1.02 8.66 1.94
C PRO A 30 -0.65 8.76 3.43
N VAL A 31 -1.14 9.79 4.12
CA VAL A 31 -0.86 10.01 5.55
C VAL A 31 -1.50 8.91 6.38
N GLN A 32 -2.79 8.65 6.17
CA GLN A 32 -3.51 7.62 6.93
C GLN A 32 -2.97 6.21 6.67
N ILE A 33 -2.55 5.93 5.43
CA ILE A 33 -1.91 4.67 5.07
C ILE A 33 -0.64 4.49 5.91
N GLN A 34 0.21 5.51 5.99
CA GLN A 34 1.45 5.44 6.76
C GLN A 34 1.18 5.21 8.26
N GLU A 35 0.26 5.98 8.85
CA GLU A 35 -0.09 5.86 10.27
C GLU A 35 -0.63 4.46 10.61
N GLU A 36 -1.52 3.90 9.78
CA GLU A 36 -2.09 2.57 10.03
C GLU A 36 -1.07 1.45 9.78
N LEU A 37 -0.17 1.59 8.80
CA LEU A 37 0.93 0.65 8.59
C LEU A 37 1.88 0.60 9.79
N GLU A 38 2.23 1.76 10.34
CA GLU A 38 3.09 1.87 11.52
C GLU A 38 2.41 1.24 12.74
N LYS A 39 1.15 1.59 13.00
CA LYS A 39 0.34 1.04 14.09
C LYS A 39 0.20 -0.48 14.02
N GLN A 40 0.12 -1.04 12.81
CA GLN A 40 -0.03 -2.47 12.59
C GLN A 40 1.31 -3.23 12.52
N GLY A 41 2.45 -2.52 12.54
CA GLY A 41 3.77 -3.10 12.34
C GLY A 41 3.97 -3.66 10.93
N LEU A 42 3.32 -3.08 9.92
CA LEU A 42 3.29 -3.56 8.54
C LEU A 42 4.19 -2.76 7.58
N SER A 43 4.87 -1.71 8.06
CA SER A 43 5.70 -0.84 7.22
C SER A 43 6.77 -1.61 6.42
N GLY A 44 7.33 -2.69 6.98
CA GLY A 44 8.33 -3.53 6.28
C GLY A 44 7.78 -4.40 5.14
N CYS A 45 6.47 -4.59 5.06
CA CYS A 45 5.81 -5.34 3.98
C CYS A 45 5.21 -4.42 2.90
N TYR A 46 5.18 -3.10 3.15
CA TYR A 46 4.61 -2.13 2.23
C TYR A 46 5.57 -1.83 1.08
N VAL A 47 5.03 -1.82 -0.14
CA VAL A 47 5.75 -1.45 -1.36
C VAL A 47 5.13 -0.15 -1.87
N PRO A 48 5.74 1.02 -1.58
CA PRO A 48 5.27 2.29 -2.11
C PRO A 48 5.61 2.35 -3.61
N LEU A 49 4.60 2.50 -4.46
CA LEU A 49 4.77 2.69 -5.90
C LEU A 49 4.20 4.03 -6.33
N ASN A 50 5.03 4.83 -6.99
CA ASN A 50 4.61 6.05 -7.67
C ASN A 50 4.01 5.72 -9.04
N HIS A 51 3.32 6.69 -9.63
CA HIS A 51 2.74 6.55 -10.96
C HIS A 51 3.83 6.23 -12.01
N GLY A 52 3.65 5.13 -12.73
CA GLY A 52 4.59 4.67 -13.76
C GLY A 52 5.75 3.82 -13.24
N GLU A 53 5.89 3.63 -11.92
CA GLU A 53 6.92 2.73 -11.38
C GLU A 53 6.57 1.26 -11.58
N THR A 54 7.60 0.45 -11.77
CA THR A 54 7.48 -1.01 -11.92
C THR A 54 8.20 -1.70 -10.77
N PHE A 55 7.53 -2.66 -10.14
CA PHE A 55 8.10 -3.49 -9.09
C PHE A 55 8.18 -4.96 -9.53
N PHE A 56 9.39 -5.51 -9.51
CA PHE A 56 9.61 -6.91 -9.83
C PHE A 56 9.52 -7.78 -8.57
N VAL A 57 8.63 -8.76 -8.58
CA VAL A 57 8.50 -9.73 -7.49
C VAL A 57 9.48 -10.89 -7.76
N PRO A 58 10.43 -11.17 -6.86
CA PRO A 58 11.37 -12.27 -7.05
C PRO A 58 10.63 -13.61 -7.06
N LYS A 59 11.15 -14.57 -7.81
CA LYS A 59 10.64 -15.94 -7.79
C LYS A 59 10.93 -16.56 -6.42
N ARG A 60 10.04 -17.45 -6.00
CA ARG A 60 10.20 -18.14 -4.72
C ARG A 60 11.29 -19.20 -4.90
N GLY A 61 12.49 -18.99 -4.33
CA GLY A 61 13.57 -19.98 -4.31
C GLY A 61 14.95 -19.52 -4.79
N ASP A 62 15.16 -18.23 -5.05
CA ASP A 62 16.49 -17.62 -5.28
C ASP A 62 17.16 -17.20 -3.95
#